data_AF-A0A853FZI8-F1
#
_entry.id   AF-A0A853FZI8-F1
#
_cell.length_a   1.000
_cell.length_b   1.000
_cell.length_c   1.000
_cell.angle_alpha   90.00
_cell.angle_beta   90.00
_cell.angle_gamma   90.00
#
_symmetry.space_group_name_H-M   'P 1'
#
loop_
_entity.id
_entity.type
_entity.pdbx_description
1 polymer ?
#
loop_
_entity_poly.entity_id
_entity_poly.type
_entity_poly.pdbx_seq_one_letter_code
_entity_poly.pdbx_strand_id
1 'polypeptide(L)'
;MSDAGGVSAGEVGGIIAGAIAILAALGKGAAWLLNWKDARANSRSAKLQVWHDELTSREAKLDAEIASRLTRIEEKYERLEQHHFDVLIRFERQRNAYRVLAAEVIAVAPHSAALIQAQMILEEAMPVPSMAGGAQLLDDIDTAEGPAT
;
A
#
# COMPACT_ATOMS: atom_id res chain seq x y z
N MET A 1 -63.99 1.05 81.56
CA MET A 1 -62.67 0.39 81.50
C MET A 1 -62.20 0.48 80.06
N SER A 2 -61.04 1.07 79.86
CA SER A 2 -60.40 1.36 78.57
C SER A 2 -59.58 0.17 78.05
N ASP A 3 -59.07 0.32 76.81
CA ASP A 3 -58.14 -0.52 76.02
C ASP A 3 -58.72 -1.66 75.19
N ALA A 4 -58.25 -1.96 73.97
CA ALA A 4 -57.45 -1.25 72.96
C ALA A 4 -57.35 -2.19 71.73
N GLY A 5 -57.20 -1.63 70.52
CA GLY A 5 -56.32 -2.27 69.52
C GLY A 5 -56.93 -3.08 68.37
N GLY A 6 -58.19 -2.85 67.97
CA GLY A 6 -58.73 -3.46 66.75
C GLY A 6 -58.25 -2.72 65.50
N VAL A 7 -57.10 -3.10 64.93
CA VAL A 7 -56.62 -2.56 63.65
C VAL A 7 -57.70 -2.75 62.58
N SER A 8 -58.17 -1.67 61.97
CA SER A 8 -59.27 -1.76 61.00
C SER A 8 -58.80 -2.45 59.71
N ALA A 9 -59.66 -3.25 59.08
CA ALA A 9 -59.34 -3.96 57.84
C ALA A 9 -58.87 -3.02 56.70
N GLY A 10 -59.31 -1.75 56.72
CA GLY A 10 -58.85 -0.71 55.79
C GLY A 10 -57.42 -0.23 56.06
N GLU A 11 -56.97 -0.25 57.32
CA GLU A 11 -55.61 0.09 57.72
C GLU A 11 -54.62 -1.02 57.34
N VAL A 12 -55.00 -2.28 57.55
CA VAL A 12 -54.20 -3.45 57.11
C VAL A 12 -54.13 -3.53 55.58
N GLY A 13 -55.24 -3.28 54.89
CA GLY A 13 -55.30 -3.24 53.42
C GLY A 13 -54.47 -2.10 52.82
N GLY A 14 -54.48 -0.92 53.44
CA GLY A 14 -53.69 0.24 53.00
C GLY A 14 -52.18 0.03 53.15
N ILE A 15 -51.74 -0.59 54.25
CA ILE A 15 -50.31 -0.89 54.47
C ILE A 15 -49.79 -1.94 53.48
N ILE A 16 -50.57 -2.99 53.22
CA ILE A 16 -50.19 -4.03 52.25
C ILE A 16 -50.19 -3.47 50.82
N ALA A 17 -51.20 -2.67 50.45
CA ALA A 17 -51.22 -2.01 49.14
C ALA A 17 -50.06 -1.03 48.96
N GLY A 18 -49.71 -0.27 50.02
CA GLY A 18 -48.55 0.61 50.02
C GLY A 18 -47.22 -0.13 49.84
N ALA A 19 -47.04 -1.26 50.53
CA ALA A 19 -45.85 -2.09 50.41
C ALA A 19 -45.70 -2.69 49.00
N ILE A 20 -46.80 -3.19 48.40
CA ILE A 20 -46.81 -3.71 47.04
C ILE A 20 -46.51 -2.60 46.02
N ALA A 21 -47.05 -1.40 46.21
CA ALA A 21 -46.79 -0.26 45.33
C ALA A 21 -45.31 0.17 45.37
N ILE A 22 -44.68 0.17 46.55
CA ILE A 22 -43.25 0.49 46.71
C ILE A 22 -42.39 -0.58 46.02
N LEU A 23 -42.70 -1.86 46.22
CA LEU A 23 -41.98 -2.96 45.55
C LEU A 23 -42.14 -2.91 44.03
N ALA A 24 -43.34 -2.63 43.53
CA ALA A 24 -43.59 -2.49 42.10
C ALA A 24 -42.86 -1.27 41.50
N ALA A 25 -42.79 -0.16 42.23
CA ALA A 25 -42.05 1.03 41.81
C ALA A 25 -40.54 0.77 41.79
N LEU A 26 -40.00 0.07 42.79
CA LEU A 26 -38.61 -0.36 42.83
C LEU A 26 -38.27 -1.32 41.69
N GLY A 27 -39.16 -2.29 41.40
CA GLY A 27 -39.00 -3.21 40.27
C GLY A 27 -38.97 -2.50 38.92
N LYS A 28 -39.88 -1.54 38.70
CA LYS A 28 -39.90 -0.72 37.48
C LYS A 28 -38.69 0.20 37.38
N GLY A 29 -38.24 0.77 38.49
CA GLY A 29 -37.03 1.60 38.55
C GLY A 29 -35.75 0.83 38.24
N ALA A 30 -35.61 -0.39 38.78
CA ALA A 30 -34.48 -1.27 38.48
C ALA A 30 -34.49 -1.73 37.01
N ALA A 31 -35.65 -2.11 36.47
CA ALA A 31 -35.80 -2.48 35.07
C ALA A 31 -35.44 -1.32 34.12
N TRP A 32 -35.84 -0.09 34.44
CA TRP A 32 -35.47 1.10 33.67
C TRP A 32 -33.96 1.37 33.70
N LEU A 33 -33.31 1.23 34.86
CA LEU A 33 -31.88 1.45 35.01
C LEU A 33 -31.05 0.41 34.23
N LEU A 34 -31.48 -0.86 34.24
CA LEU A 34 -30.86 -1.93 33.46
C LEU A 34 -31.00 -1.67 31.95
N ASN A 35 -32.22 -1.37 31.49
CA ASN A 35 -32.49 -1.12 30.08
C ASN A 35 -31.73 0.13 29.55
N TRP A 36 -31.53 1.14 30.40
CA TRP A 36 -30.74 2.33 30.05
C TRP A 36 -29.24 2.03 29.90
N LYS A 37 -28.69 1.15 30.75
CA LYS A 37 -27.30 0.68 30.61
C LYS A 37 -27.12 -0.14 29.35
N ASP A 38 -28.04 -1.06 29.05
CA ASP A 38 -27.98 -1.90 27.86
C ASP A 38 -28.12 -1.09 26.57
N ALA A 39 -29.05 -0.13 26.53
CA ALA A 39 -29.18 0.79 25.40
C ALA A 39 -27.89 1.62 25.18
N ARG A 40 -27.22 2.05 26.27
CA ARG A 40 -25.96 2.79 26.19
C ARG A 40 -24.80 1.91 25.73
N ALA A 41 -24.72 0.66 26.22
CA ALA A 41 -23.74 -0.32 25.78
C ALA A 41 -23.89 -0.64 24.28
N ASN A 42 -25.11 -0.90 23.82
CA ASN A 42 -25.44 -1.14 22.41
C ASN A 42 -25.10 0.06 21.52
N SER A 43 -25.32 1.28 22.00
CA SER A 43 -24.93 2.48 21.22
C SER A 43 -23.41 2.65 21.08
N ARG A 44 -22.63 2.18 22.07
CA ARG A 44 -21.16 2.24 22.03
C ARG A 44 -20.58 1.15 21.14
N SER A 45 -21.09 -0.07 21.24
CA SER A 45 -20.68 -1.18 20.37
C SER A 45 -21.04 -0.90 18.91
N ALA A 46 -22.23 -0.35 18.64
CA ALA A 46 -22.62 0.04 17.29
C ALA A 46 -21.70 1.12 16.69
N LYS A 47 -21.31 2.12 17.49
CA LYS A 47 -20.35 3.14 17.06
C LYS A 47 -18.95 2.57 16.80
N LEU A 48 -18.50 1.65 17.65
CA LEU A 48 -17.23 0.95 17.46
C LEU A 48 -17.26 0.11 16.19
N GLN A 49 -18.36 -0.60 15.92
CA GLN A 49 -18.51 -1.39 14.71
C GLN A 49 -18.44 -0.52 13.45
N VAL A 50 -19.18 0.59 13.42
CA VAL A 50 -19.14 1.54 12.29
C VAL A 50 -17.73 2.08 12.09
N TRP A 51 -17.01 2.37 13.17
CA TRP A 51 -15.65 2.87 13.09
C TRP A 51 -14.66 1.81 12.59
N HIS A 52 -14.83 0.55 13.01
CA HIS A 52 -14.07 -0.58 12.46
C HIS A 52 -14.35 -0.77 10.97
N ASP A 53 -15.62 -0.78 10.56
CA ASP A 53 -16.01 -0.93 9.17
C ASP A 53 -15.44 0.22 8.30
N GLU A 54 -15.45 1.45 8.83
CA GLU A 54 -14.85 2.60 8.16
C GLU A 54 -13.33 2.47 8.05
N LEU A 55 -12.63 2.05 9.10
CA LEU A 55 -11.18 1.83 9.07
C LEU A 55 -10.81 0.74 8.08
N THR A 56 -11.47 -0.42 8.13
CA THR A 56 -11.24 -1.52 7.19
C THR A 56 -11.51 -1.09 5.75
N SER A 57 -12.55 -0.28 5.50
CA SER A 57 -12.80 0.26 4.17
C SER A 57 -11.70 1.23 3.70
N ARG A 58 -11.15 2.05 4.61
CA ARG A 58 -10.05 2.98 4.28
C ARG A 58 -8.75 2.23 4.03
N GLU A 59 -8.42 1.23 4.85
CA GLU A 59 -7.25 0.37 4.67
C GLU A 59 -7.32 -0.36 3.32
N ALA A 60 -8.44 -1.00 3.01
CA ALA A 60 -8.61 -1.69 1.72
C ALA A 60 -8.46 -0.74 0.51
N LYS A 61 -8.91 0.51 0.62
CA LYS A 61 -8.73 1.52 -0.43
C LYS A 61 -7.26 1.93 -0.58
N LEU A 62 -6.56 2.11 0.53
CA LEU A 62 -5.13 2.44 0.52
C LEU A 62 -4.31 1.29 -0.06
N ASP A 63 -4.59 0.05 0.33
CA ASP A 63 -3.91 -1.13 -0.20
C ASP A 63 -4.13 -1.27 -1.71
N ALA A 64 -5.36 -1.08 -2.18
CA ALA A 64 -5.68 -1.08 -3.60
C ALA A 64 -4.95 0.05 -4.36
N GLU A 65 -4.89 1.25 -3.78
CA GLU A 65 -4.17 2.37 -4.38
C GLU A 65 -2.66 2.12 -4.44
N ILE A 66 -2.07 1.61 -3.36
CA ILE A 66 -0.65 1.25 -3.29
C ILE A 66 -0.34 0.17 -4.33
N ALA A 67 -1.12 -0.90 -4.39
CA ALA A 67 -0.97 -1.96 -5.38
C ALA A 67 -1.00 -1.39 -6.81
N SER A 68 -1.99 -0.55 -7.12
CA SER A 68 -2.10 0.07 -8.46
C SER A 68 -0.90 0.97 -8.81
N ARG A 69 -0.37 1.70 -7.82
CA ARG A 69 0.81 2.56 -8.01
C ARG A 69 2.06 1.72 -8.23
N LEU A 70 2.23 0.64 -7.48
CA LEU A 70 3.36 -0.28 -7.63
C LEU A 70 3.36 -0.92 -9.02
N THR A 71 2.22 -1.48 -9.47
CA THR A 71 2.11 -2.05 -10.82
C THR A 71 2.46 -1.02 -11.90
N ARG A 72 1.96 0.22 -11.77
CA ARG A 72 2.27 1.30 -12.73
C ARG A 72 3.74 1.70 -12.71
N ILE A 73 4.41 1.63 -11.56
CA ILE A 73 5.84 1.91 -11.44
C ILE A 73 6.63 0.80 -12.12
N GLU A 74 6.29 -0.47 -11.86
CA GLU A 74 6.92 -1.64 -12.47
C GLU A 74 6.83 -1.62 -14.00
N GLU A 75 5.64 -1.36 -14.56
CA GLU A 75 5.45 -1.18 -16.01
C GLU A 75 6.28 -0.03 -16.63
N LYS A 76 6.58 1.00 -15.83
CA LYS A 76 7.42 2.12 -16.28
C LYS A 76 8.90 1.75 -16.24
N TYR A 77 9.32 1.01 -15.22
CA TYR A 77 10.69 0.50 -15.11
C TYR A 77 10.99 -0.46 -16.24
N GLU A 78 10.13 -1.44 -16.51
CA GLU A 78 10.32 -2.41 -17.60
C GLU A 78 10.44 -1.70 -18.96
N ARG A 79 9.57 -0.72 -19.23
CA ARG A 79 9.66 0.08 -20.48
C ARG A 79 10.95 0.90 -20.57
N LEU A 80 11.41 1.44 -19.44
CA LEU A 80 12.64 2.24 -19.41
C LEU A 80 13.87 1.36 -19.65
N GLU A 81 13.87 0.16 -19.08
CA GLU A 81 14.92 -0.85 -19.26
C GLU A 81 14.98 -1.33 -20.71
N GLN A 82 13.84 -1.70 -21.30
CA GLN A 82 13.76 -2.05 -22.73
C GLN A 82 14.27 -0.90 -23.62
N HIS A 83 13.84 0.34 -23.34
CA HIS A 83 14.32 1.50 -24.09
C HIS A 83 15.83 1.73 -23.93
N HIS A 84 16.36 1.54 -22.72
CA HIS A 84 17.79 1.66 -22.46
C HIS A 84 18.59 0.64 -23.28
N PHE A 85 18.15 -0.62 -23.26
CA PHE A 85 18.78 -1.70 -24.03
C PHE A 85 18.73 -1.44 -25.54
N ASP A 86 17.58 -0.98 -26.06
CA ASP A 86 17.41 -0.59 -27.46
C ASP A 86 18.37 0.53 -27.87
N VAL A 87 18.54 1.55 -27.02
CA VAL A 87 19.47 2.65 -27.27
C VAL A 87 20.91 2.15 -27.28
N LEU A 88 21.30 1.29 -26.33
CA LEU A 88 22.64 0.70 -26.30
C LEU A 88 22.94 -0.09 -27.57
N ILE A 89 22.03 -0.96 -28.02
CA ILE A 89 22.20 -1.72 -29.26
C ILE A 89 22.35 -0.80 -30.47
N ARG A 90 21.52 0.24 -30.58
CA ARG A 90 21.60 1.20 -31.69
C ARG A 90 22.93 1.93 -31.69
N PHE A 91 23.38 2.37 -30.52
CA PHE A 91 24.66 3.04 -30.34
C PHE A 91 25.83 2.11 -30.73
N GLU A 92 25.83 0.86 -30.27
CA GLU A 92 26.87 -0.12 -30.64
C GLU A 92 26.90 -0.40 -32.14
N ARG A 93 25.73 -0.56 -32.78
CA ARG A 93 25.64 -0.75 -34.24
C ARG A 93 26.21 0.46 -34.99
N GLN A 94 25.82 1.66 -34.58
CA GLN A 94 26.31 2.90 -35.19
C GLN A 94 27.83 3.05 -35.01
N ARG A 95 28.33 2.75 -33.82
CA ARG A 95 29.76 2.75 -33.51
C ARG A 95 30.55 1.76 -34.37
N ASN A 96 30.05 0.53 -34.52
CA ASN A 96 30.66 -0.47 -35.38
C ASN A 96 30.66 -0.04 -36.86
N ALA A 97 29.57 0.56 -37.34
CA ALA A 97 29.51 1.12 -38.69
C ALA A 97 30.57 2.22 -38.91
N TYR A 98 30.72 3.14 -37.95
CA TYR A 98 31.76 4.17 -38.03
C TYR A 98 33.17 3.61 -38.02
N ARG A 99 33.43 2.54 -37.24
CA ARG A 99 34.75 1.89 -37.23
C ARG A 99 35.12 1.30 -38.58
N VAL A 100 34.18 0.62 -39.23
CA VAL A 100 34.39 0.07 -40.58
C VAL A 100 34.66 1.19 -41.57
N LEU A 101 33.85 2.25 -41.55
CA LEU A 101 34.03 3.40 -42.43
C LEU A 101 35.37 4.13 -42.18
N ALA A 102 35.73 4.33 -40.92
CA ALA A 102 36.98 4.99 -40.56
C ALA A 102 38.20 4.19 -41.04
N ALA A 103 38.19 2.86 -40.89
CA ALA A 103 39.26 1.99 -41.36
C ALA A 103 39.48 2.12 -42.88
N GLU A 104 38.40 2.11 -43.67
CA GLU A 104 38.46 2.27 -45.12
C GLU A 104 38.97 3.67 -45.52
N VAL A 105 38.48 4.73 -44.87
CA VAL A 105 38.88 6.10 -45.18
C VAL A 105 40.34 6.37 -44.81
N ILE A 106 40.83 5.81 -43.70
CA ILE A 106 42.23 5.91 -43.28
C ILE A 106 43.13 5.14 -44.24
N ALA A 107 42.70 3.97 -44.73
CA ALA A 107 43.47 3.21 -45.72
C ALA A 107 43.70 4.01 -47.01
N VAL A 108 42.74 4.84 -47.42
CA VAL A 108 42.84 5.70 -48.60
C VAL A 108 43.72 6.94 -48.37
N ALA A 109 43.64 7.57 -47.19
CA ALA A 109 44.35 8.81 -46.90
C ALA A 109 45.07 8.78 -45.53
N PRO A 110 46.12 7.95 -45.39
CA PRO A 110 46.71 7.62 -44.08
C PRO A 110 47.47 8.77 -43.41
N HIS A 111 47.79 9.84 -44.13
CA HIS A 111 48.58 10.97 -43.61
C HIS A 111 47.73 12.25 -43.46
N SER A 112 46.41 12.13 -43.61
CA SER A 112 45.51 13.25 -43.39
C SER A 112 45.41 13.58 -41.90
N ALA A 113 45.93 14.73 -41.50
CA ALA A 113 45.83 15.22 -40.12
C ALA A 113 44.36 15.35 -39.66
N ALA A 114 43.45 15.71 -40.57
CA ALA A 114 42.02 15.84 -40.26
C ALA A 114 41.37 14.48 -39.92
N LEU A 115 41.78 13.40 -40.57
CA LEU A 115 41.26 12.05 -40.28
C LEU A 115 41.77 11.52 -38.95
N ILE A 116 43.05 11.77 -38.64
CA ILE A 116 43.65 11.41 -37.34
C ILE A 116 42.92 12.16 -36.22
N GLN A 117 42.66 13.46 -36.39
CA GLN A 117 41.92 14.26 -35.41
C GLN A 117 40.47 13.81 -35.25
N ALA A 118 39.79 13.51 -36.36
CA ALA A 118 38.42 12.99 -36.32
C ALA A 118 38.35 11.63 -35.59
N GLN A 119 39.33 10.75 -35.80
CA GLN A 119 39.41 9.47 -35.11
C GLN A 119 39.59 9.63 -33.60
N MET A 120 40.45 10.55 -33.16
CA MET A 120 40.62 10.84 -31.73
C MET A 120 39.30 11.31 -31.09
N ILE A 121 38.57 12.23 -31.75
CA ILE A 121 37.29 12.73 -31.28
C ILE A 121 36.24 11.60 -31.23
N LEU A 122 36.23 10.71 -32.22
CA LEU A 122 35.30 9.58 -32.27
C LEU A 122 35.62 8.53 -31.18
N GLU A 123 36.89 8.28 -30.89
CA GLU A 123 37.32 7.38 -29.82
C GLU A 123 36.99 7.93 -28.42
N GLU A 124 37.11 9.24 -28.23
CA GLU A 124 36.71 9.93 -27.00
C GLU A 124 35.19 9.97 -26.83
N ALA A 125 34.44 10.30 -27.88
CA ALA A 125 32.98 10.36 -27.85
C ALA A 125 32.31 8.97 -27.78
N MET A 126 33.01 7.92 -28.23
CA MET A 126 32.52 6.54 -28.24
C MET A 126 33.55 5.57 -27.62
N PRO A 127 33.79 5.67 -26.31
CA PRO A 127 34.78 4.85 -25.62
C PRO A 127 34.43 3.37 -25.76
N VAL A 128 35.46 2.51 -25.83
CA VAL A 128 35.24 1.05 -25.84
C VAL A 128 34.81 0.64 -24.44
N PRO A 129 33.60 0.10 -24.23
CA PRO A 129 33.34 -0.59 -22.99
C PRO A 129 34.37 -1.72 -22.92
N SER A 130 35.11 -1.80 -21.80
CA SER A 130 35.97 -2.96 -21.60
C SER A 130 35.06 -4.18 -21.59
N MET A 131 35.47 -5.27 -22.26
CA MET A 131 34.70 -6.51 -22.34
C MET A 131 34.36 -7.10 -20.95
N ALA A 132 34.98 -6.59 -19.89
CA ALA A 132 34.63 -6.88 -18.51
C ALA A 132 33.23 -6.36 -18.14
N GLY A 133 32.77 -5.20 -18.64
CA GLY A 133 31.47 -4.65 -18.26
C GLY A 133 30.28 -5.22 -19.03
N GLY A 134 30.47 -5.58 -20.30
CA GLY A 134 29.39 -6.12 -21.15
C GLY A 134 29.07 -7.59 -20.89
N ALA A 135 30.08 -8.41 -20.61
CA ALA A 135 29.87 -9.80 -20.18
C ALA A 135 29.21 -9.88 -18.80
N GLN A 136 29.54 -8.94 -17.91
CA GLN A 136 28.97 -8.86 -16.56
C GLN A 136 27.51 -8.38 -16.61
N LEU A 137 27.16 -7.45 -17.50
CA LEU A 137 25.76 -7.05 -17.70
C LEU A 137 24.88 -8.20 -18.23
N LEU A 138 25.41 -9.04 -19.12
CA LEU A 138 24.68 -10.22 -19.63
C LEU A 138 24.58 -11.34 -18.60
N ASP A 139 25.63 -11.55 -17.79
CA ASP A 139 25.66 -12.51 -16.67
C ASP A 139 24.76 -12.08 -15.51
N ASP A 140 24.67 -10.77 -15.23
CA ASP A 140 23.76 -10.20 -14.22
C ASP A 140 22.28 -10.31 -14.65
N ILE A 141 21.98 -10.26 -15.95
CA ILE A 141 20.62 -10.48 -16.48
C ILE A 141 20.24 -11.96 -16.38
N ASP A 142 21.15 -12.89 -16.73
CA ASP A 142 20.90 -14.34 -16.69
C ASP A 142 20.82 -14.87 -15.24
N THR A 143 21.50 -14.22 -14.28
CA THR A 143 21.42 -14.56 -12.85
C THR A 143 20.24 -13.92 -12.12
N ALA A 144 19.66 -12.83 -12.63
CA ALA A 144 18.41 -12.25 -12.12
C ALA A 144 17.17 -13.09 -12.49
N GLU A 145 17.22 -13.85 -13.58
CA GLU A 145 16.17 -14.80 -14.02
C GLU A 145 16.38 -16.23 -13.48
N GLY A 146 16.91 -16.38 -12.26
CA GLY A 146 17.02 -17.67 -11.58
C GLY A 146 15.67 -18.41 -11.51
N PRO A 147 15.64 -19.75 -11.67
CA PRO A 147 14.42 -20.51 -11.89
C PRO A 147 13.47 -20.36 -10.70
N ALA A 148 12.24 -19.92 -11.00
CA ALA A 148 11.14 -19.96 -10.07
C ALA A 148 10.97 -21.38 -9.51
N THR A 149 11.44 -21.60 -8.28
CA THR A 149 11.12 -22.76 -7.44
C THR A 149 10.11 -22.36 -6.38
#